data_AF-A0A834YMB1-F1
#
_entry.id   AF-A0A834YMB1-F1
#
_cell.length_a   1.000
_cell.length_b   1.000
_cell.length_c   1.000
_cell.angle_alpha   90.00
_cell.angle_beta   90.00
_cell.angle_gamma   90.00
#
_symmetry.space_group_name_H-M   'P 1'
#
loop_
_entity.id
_entity.type
_entity.pdbx_description
1 polymer ?
#
loop_
_entity_poly.entity_id
_entity_poly.type
_entity_poly.pdbx_seq_one_letter_code
_entity_poly.pdbx_strand_id
1 'polypeptide(L)'
;MAKTHVDATILLLILISSSGIMVESAIGVNWGTISFHKLSPFVVVDLLKENKIQKVKLFDADPVVLRALMGSGIEVMVGIPNEMLGVLSSSPVAADLWVRHNVFRYLVKGGVDIRYVAVGNEPFLSSYSGQFESYVLPALLNLLQSLAKANLAGFVKLVVPCNADAYESSLPSQGAFRPELTQIMTQLVSFLNSNGSPFVVNIYPFLSLNGNSDFPQDYAFFEGTTHAVTDGQNVYYNAFDGNFDTLLAALSRIGYGQMPIIVGEVGWPTDGALGANLTAARAFNQGLINHVISNKGTPLRPGIPPMDIFIFGLLDERAKSTLPGNFERHWGIFSFDGQAKFPLNLGLGNRVLKNAKDVQYLPSRWCVADPTRDFSGVANHIKLACSVADCTTLYYGGSCNGIGARGNISYAFNSYYQLQKQYLQSCDFDGLGMVTFLDPSVGDCRFLVGISDNSSSSFKPHGNFLVFWVIWMLRLLNIMSPL
;
A
#
# COMPACT_ATOMS: atom_id res chain seq x y z
N MET A 1 -26.07 -68.23 41.64
CA MET A 1 -26.15 -66.87 42.24
C MET A 1 -25.20 -65.98 41.44
N ALA A 2 -25.60 -64.73 41.19
CA ALA A 2 -25.28 -63.96 40.00
C ALA A 2 -23.89 -63.29 39.93
N LYS A 3 -23.40 -63.18 38.67
CA LYS A 3 -22.56 -62.15 38.01
C LYS A 3 -22.03 -60.97 38.85
N THR A 4 -20.77 -60.55 38.61
CA THR A 4 -20.42 -59.42 37.69
C THR A 4 -18.90 -59.15 37.59
N HIS A 5 -18.50 -58.78 36.37
CA HIS A 5 -17.19 -58.35 35.89
C HIS A 5 -16.71 -57.02 36.51
N VAL A 6 -15.42 -56.66 36.37
CA VAL A 6 -14.97 -55.51 35.53
C VAL A 6 -13.45 -55.59 35.32
N ASP A 7 -13.07 -55.71 34.05
CA ASP A 7 -11.73 -55.53 33.50
C ASP A 7 -11.28 -54.06 33.63
N ALA A 8 -10.08 -53.84 34.19
CA ALA A 8 -9.45 -52.52 34.25
C ALA A 8 -8.80 -52.19 32.89
N THR A 9 -9.61 -51.69 31.96
CA THR A 9 -9.13 -51.10 30.71
C THR A 9 -8.75 -49.64 30.99
N ILE A 10 -7.47 -49.30 30.84
CA ILE A 10 -6.97 -47.92 30.89
C ILE A 10 -7.53 -47.19 29.67
N LEU A 11 -8.63 -46.45 29.86
CA LEU A 11 -9.12 -45.50 28.86
C LEU A 11 -8.32 -44.20 29.02
N LEU A 12 -7.30 -44.03 28.20
CA LEU A 12 -6.62 -42.74 28.00
C LEU A 12 -7.61 -41.81 27.29
N LEU A 13 -8.36 -41.01 28.05
CA LEU A 13 -9.13 -39.88 27.53
C LEU A 13 -8.14 -38.83 27.01
N ILE A 14 -7.76 -38.95 25.73
CA ILE A 14 -7.23 -37.83 24.96
C ILE A 14 -8.41 -36.88 24.79
N LEU A 15 -8.57 -35.97 25.75
CA LEU A 15 -9.30 -34.73 25.52
C LEU A 15 -8.51 -33.96 24.46
N ILE A 16 -8.78 -34.25 23.18
CA ILE A 16 -8.52 -33.32 22.10
C ILE A 16 -9.41 -32.13 22.40
N SER A 17 -8.87 -31.20 23.19
CA SER A 17 -9.36 -29.84 23.25
C SER A 17 -9.06 -29.29 21.86
N SER A 18 -10.00 -29.48 20.94
CA SER A 18 -10.13 -28.68 19.74
C SER A 18 -10.58 -27.29 20.16
N SER A 19 -9.75 -26.60 20.96
CA SER A 19 -9.63 -25.16 20.85
C SER A 19 -9.04 -24.95 19.47
N GLY A 20 -9.93 -24.87 18.46
CA GLY A 20 -9.57 -24.26 17.20
C GLY A 20 -8.90 -22.95 17.56
N ILE A 21 -7.63 -22.80 17.20
CA ILE A 21 -6.97 -21.50 17.27
C ILE A 21 -7.84 -20.61 16.39
N MET A 22 -8.66 -19.77 17.01
CA MET A 22 -9.30 -18.66 16.33
C MET A 22 -8.13 -17.86 15.75
N VAL A 23 -7.84 -18.05 14.47
CA VAL A 23 -6.85 -17.24 13.76
C VAL A 23 -7.49 -15.88 13.59
N GLU A 24 -7.19 -14.98 14.51
CA GLU A 24 -7.63 -13.60 14.42
C GLU A 24 -6.81 -12.91 13.32
N SER A 25 -7.50 -12.35 12.34
CA SER A 25 -6.87 -11.58 11.27
C SER A 25 -6.22 -10.33 11.84
N ALA A 26 -4.94 -10.09 11.57
CA ALA A 26 -4.30 -8.86 12.03
C ALA A 26 -4.52 -7.71 11.05
N ILE A 27 -4.70 -6.50 11.61
CA ILE A 27 -4.71 -5.24 10.84
C ILE A 27 -3.30 -4.66 10.79
N GLY A 28 -2.69 -4.69 9.61
CA GLY A 28 -1.45 -4.01 9.26
C GLY A 28 -1.68 -2.79 8.38
N VAL A 29 -0.59 -2.11 8.01
CA VAL A 29 -0.61 -0.96 7.10
C VAL A 29 0.51 -1.04 6.07
N ASN A 30 0.28 -0.45 4.91
CA ASN A 30 1.33 -0.21 3.93
C ASN A 30 2.10 1.06 4.27
N TRP A 31 3.41 0.97 4.44
CA TRP A 31 4.27 2.14 4.63
C TRP A 31 5.08 2.38 3.36
N GLY A 32 4.50 3.17 2.46
CA GLY A 32 5.19 3.70 1.28
C GLY A 32 5.98 4.96 1.61
N THR A 33 7.01 5.22 0.80
CA THR A 33 7.98 6.30 1.06
C THR A 33 8.13 7.26 -0.12
N ILE A 34 7.24 7.21 -1.12
CA ILE A 34 7.33 8.04 -2.32
C ILE A 34 6.69 9.41 -2.05
N SER A 35 7.39 10.23 -1.26
CA SER A 35 6.98 11.60 -0.90
C SER A 35 8.12 12.60 -1.09
N PHE A 36 7.75 13.85 -1.37
CA PHE A 36 8.69 14.97 -1.50
C PHE A 36 9.34 15.36 -0.17
N HIS A 37 8.59 15.25 0.93
CA HIS A 37 9.07 15.41 2.29
C HIS A 37 8.71 14.15 3.07
N LYS A 38 9.68 13.59 3.78
CA LYS A 38 9.52 12.32 4.47
C LYS A 38 9.62 12.55 5.97
N LEU A 39 8.61 12.12 6.71
CA LEU A 39 8.76 11.93 8.15
C LEU A 39 9.98 11.05 8.42
N SER A 40 10.73 11.39 9.48
CA SER A 40 11.79 10.53 9.97
C SER A 40 11.25 9.12 10.20
N PRO A 41 11.90 8.06 9.70
CA PRO A 41 11.43 6.70 9.92
C PRO A 41 11.24 6.34 11.39
N PHE A 42 12.00 6.95 12.31
CA PHE A 42 11.80 6.77 13.76
C PHE A 42 10.46 7.35 14.23
N VAL A 43 10.08 8.54 13.76
CA VAL A 43 8.77 9.15 14.05
C VAL A 43 7.64 8.29 13.51
N VAL A 44 7.82 7.68 12.33
CA VAL A 44 6.81 6.78 11.76
C VAL A 44 6.72 5.47 12.58
N VAL A 45 7.83 4.91 13.04
CA VAL A 45 7.81 3.74 13.94
C VAL A 45 7.11 4.06 15.26
N ASP A 46 7.34 5.24 15.83
CA ASP A 46 6.63 5.69 17.03
C ASP A 46 5.13 5.89 16.74
N LEU A 47 4.77 6.45 15.58
CA LEU A 47 3.39 6.56 15.12
C LEU A 47 2.70 5.18 15.04
N LEU A 48 3.37 4.18 14.47
CA LEU A 48 2.87 2.80 14.40
C LEU A 48 2.62 2.23 15.80
N LYS A 49 3.58 2.39 16.73
CA LYS A 49 3.46 1.92 18.12
C LYS A 49 2.36 2.62 18.91
N GLU A 50 2.24 3.94 18.79
CA GLU A 50 1.18 4.73 19.44
C GLU A 50 -0.21 4.29 18.96
N ASN A 51 -0.32 3.85 17.70
CA ASN A 51 -1.53 3.28 17.12
C ASN A 51 -1.65 1.76 17.28
N LYS A 52 -0.70 1.12 17.98
CA LYS A 52 -0.64 -0.32 18.26
C LYS A 52 -0.65 -1.19 17.00
N ILE A 53 -0.17 -0.65 15.88
CA ILE A 53 -0.03 -1.37 14.62
C ILE A 53 1.18 -2.29 14.74
N GLN A 54 0.96 -3.58 14.55
CA GLN A 54 1.97 -4.62 14.75
C GLN A 54 2.54 -5.19 13.46
N LYS A 55 1.98 -4.83 12.29
CA LYS A 55 2.43 -5.33 10.99
C LYS A 55 2.56 -4.21 9.97
N VAL A 56 3.64 -4.23 9.19
CA VAL A 56 3.87 -3.27 8.10
C VAL A 56 4.33 -3.97 6.82
N LYS A 57 3.77 -3.55 5.68
CA LYS A 57 4.28 -3.91 4.35
C LYS A 57 5.05 -2.72 3.78
N LEU A 58 6.32 -2.94 3.44
CA LEU A 58 7.20 -2.01 2.74
C LEU A 58 7.25 -2.39 1.26
N PHE A 59 7.47 -1.39 0.40
CA PHE A 59 7.58 -1.59 -1.06
C PHE A 59 9.03 -1.78 -1.55
N ASP A 60 9.99 -1.49 -0.69
CA ASP A 60 11.42 -1.70 -0.91
C ASP A 60 12.12 -2.10 0.40
N ALA A 61 13.44 -2.21 0.34
CA ALA A 61 14.31 -2.49 1.49
C ALA A 61 15.15 -1.26 1.89
N ASP A 62 14.51 -0.09 2.05
CA ASP A 62 15.22 1.12 2.49
C ASP A 62 15.97 0.87 3.83
N PRO A 63 17.29 1.06 3.86
CA PRO A 63 18.09 0.70 5.03
C PRO A 63 17.89 1.65 6.22
N VAL A 64 17.41 2.88 6.03
CA VAL A 64 17.06 3.81 7.10
C VAL A 64 15.75 3.38 7.75
N VAL A 65 14.76 2.97 6.95
CA VAL A 65 13.48 2.42 7.44
C VAL A 65 13.72 1.11 8.20
N LEU A 66 14.47 0.17 7.63
CA LEU A 66 14.79 -1.09 8.31
C LEU A 66 15.56 -0.86 9.62
N ARG A 67 16.48 0.10 9.67
CA ARG A 67 17.15 0.48 10.94
C ARG A 67 16.18 1.03 11.98
N ALA A 68 15.23 1.86 11.59
CA ALA A 68 14.24 2.41 12.51
C ALA A 68 13.31 1.31 13.08
N LEU A 69 13.03 0.26 12.31
CA LEU A 69 12.21 -0.88 12.73
C LEU A 69 12.95 -1.87 13.66
N MET A 70 14.27 -1.78 13.80
CA MET A 70 15.03 -2.66 14.71
C MET A 70 14.53 -2.54 16.15
N GLY A 71 14.25 -3.67 16.79
CA GLY A 71 13.80 -3.71 18.19
C GLY A 71 12.39 -3.15 18.41
N SER A 72 11.64 -2.84 17.34
CA SER A 72 10.27 -2.35 17.44
C SER A 72 9.26 -3.44 17.80
N GLY A 73 9.55 -4.70 17.43
CA GLY A 73 8.60 -5.82 17.54
C GLY A 73 7.51 -5.82 16.47
N ILE A 74 7.56 -4.91 15.49
CA ILE A 74 6.61 -4.84 14.37
C ILE A 74 7.04 -5.87 13.32
N GLU A 75 6.13 -6.74 12.90
CA GLU A 75 6.34 -7.69 11.81
C GLU A 75 6.41 -6.97 10.46
N VAL A 76 7.38 -7.36 9.62
CA VAL A 76 7.67 -6.67 8.37
C VAL A 76 7.53 -7.63 7.17
N MET A 77 6.75 -7.21 6.19
CA MET A 77 6.84 -7.69 4.81
C MET A 77 7.71 -6.71 4.01
N VAL A 78 8.90 -7.13 3.59
CA VAL A 78 9.85 -6.29 2.85
C VAL A 78 9.66 -6.48 1.35
N GLY A 79 9.52 -5.39 0.60
CA GLY A 79 9.30 -5.41 -0.85
C GLY A 79 10.59 -5.52 -1.67
N ILE A 80 10.48 -6.19 -2.82
CA ILE A 80 11.42 -6.15 -3.93
C ILE A 80 10.72 -5.43 -5.08
N PRO A 81 11.22 -4.26 -5.52
CA PRO A 81 10.66 -3.57 -6.68
C PRO A 81 10.69 -4.42 -7.96
N ASN A 82 9.70 -4.23 -8.85
CA ASN A 82 9.58 -5.01 -10.08
C ASN A 82 10.83 -4.92 -10.98
N GLU A 83 11.52 -3.77 -10.96
CA GLU A 83 12.74 -3.52 -11.73
C GLU A 83 13.91 -4.43 -11.31
N MET A 84 13.87 -4.99 -10.09
CA MET A 84 14.88 -5.92 -9.60
C MET A 84 14.63 -7.37 -10.03
N LEU A 85 13.43 -7.70 -10.51
CA LEU A 85 13.07 -9.08 -10.87
C LEU A 85 13.98 -9.65 -11.96
N GLY A 86 14.34 -8.84 -12.98
CA GLY A 86 15.22 -9.26 -14.06
C GLY A 86 16.63 -9.66 -13.58
N VAL A 87 17.22 -8.91 -12.64
CA VAL A 87 18.55 -9.25 -12.11
C VAL A 87 18.50 -10.42 -11.11
N LEU A 88 17.46 -10.50 -10.29
CA LEU A 88 17.30 -11.57 -9.30
C LEU A 88 16.94 -12.92 -9.92
N SER A 89 16.23 -12.90 -11.06
CA SER A 89 15.90 -14.10 -11.84
C SER A 89 17.10 -14.67 -12.58
N SER A 90 17.98 -13.81 -13.10
CA SER A 90 19.12 -14.21 -13.94
C SER A 90 20.40 -14.50 -13.17
N SER A 91 20.53 -14.01 -11.92
CA SER A 91 21.79 -14.15 -11.15
C SER A 91 21.56 -14.64 -9.72
N PRO A 92 21.88 -15.92 -9.42
CA PRO A 92 21.88 -16.43 -8.06
C PRO A 92 22.79 -15.65 -7.10
N VAL A 93 23.91 -15.11 -7.61
CA VAL A 93 24.82 -14.27 -6.83
C VAL A 93 24.15 -12.94 -6.44
N ALA A 94 23.38 -12.34 -7.35
CA ALA A 94 22.61 -11.14 -7.03
C ALA A 94 21.54 -11.42 -5.96
N ALA A 95 20.87 -12.57 -6.03
CA ALA A 95 19.91 -13.00 -5.00
C ALA A 95 20.59 -13.23 -3.63
N ASP A 96 21.76 -13.90 -3.62
CA ASP A 96 22.55 -14.11 -2.39
C ASP A 96 22.93 -12.76 -1.75
N LEU A 97 23.38 -11.79 -2.56
CA LEU A 97 23.72 -10.45 -2.10
C LEU A 97 22.48 -9.70 -1.58
N TRP A 98 21.37 -9.76 -2.31
CA TRP A 98 20.13 -9.09 -1.89
C TRP A 98 19.66 -9.62 -0.53
N VAL A 99 19.57 -10.95 -0.37
CA VAL A 99 19.19 -11.57 0.91
C VAL A 99 20.17 -11.19 2.02
N ARG A 100 21.47 -11.23 1.75
CA ARG A 100 22.49 -10.86 2.75
C ARG A 100 22.35 -9.42 3.22
N HIS A 101 22.13 -8.48 2.30
CA HIS A 101 22.11 -7.05 2.60
C HIS A 101 20.79 -6.56 3.18
N ASN A 102 19.67 -7.14 2.76
CA ASN A 102 18.33 -6.61 3.03
C ASN A 102 17.52 -7.45 4.02
N VAL A 103 17.92 -8.71 4.26
CA VAL A 103 17.20 -9.61 5.17
C VAL A 103 18.13 -10.07 6.30
N PHE A 104 19.18 -10.84 5.96
CA PHE A 104 20.06 -11.46 6.94
C PHE A 104 20.70 -10.46 7.92
N ARG A 105 21.16 -9.31 7.40
CA ARG A 105 21.78 -8.25 8.22
C ARG A 105 20.86 -7.72 9.32
N TYR A 106 19.54 -7.74 9.12
CA TYR A 106 18.57 -7.16 10.05
C TYR A 106 17.94 -8.21 10.97
N LEU A 107 18.03 -9.51 10.65
CA LEU A 107 17.57 -10.61 11.48
C LEU A 107 18.60 -11.01 12.56
N VAL A 108 18.88 -10.07 13.45
CA VAL A 108 19.76 -10.24 14.61
C VAL A 108 18.97 -10.11 15.92
N LYS A 109 19.57 -10.44 17.07
CA LYS A 109 18.93 -10.20 18.37
C LYS A 109 18.65 -8.69 18.54
N GLY A 110 17.38 -8.32 18.74
CA GLY A 110 16.96 -6.92 18.75
C GLY A 110 16.90 -6.25 17.37
N GLY A 111 16.94 -7.05 16.30
CA GLY A 111 16.82 -6.61 14.91
C GLY A 111 15.37 -6.40 14.46
N VAL A 112 15.15 -6.45 13.15
CA VAL A 112 13.83 -6.29 12.52
C VAL A 112 13.11 -7.64 12.51
N ASP A 113 11.80 -7.67 12.76
CA ASP A 113 11.01 -8.90 12.67
C ASP A 113 10.49 -9.14 11.23
N ILE A 114 11.38 -9.52 10.31
CA ILE A 114 11.03 -9.78 8.91
C ILE A 114 10.36 -11.15 8.79
N ARG A 115 9.10 -11.17 8.36
CA ARG A 115 8.30 -12.41 8.16
C ARG A 115 8.14 -12.78 6.69
N TYR A 116 8.06 -11.77 5.84
CA TYR A 116 7.82 -11.97 4.41
C TYR A 116 8.76 -11.13 3.57
N VAL A 117 9.13 -11.67 2.39
CA VAL A 117 9.70 -10.90 1.29
C VAL A 117 8.71 -10.94 0.14
N ALA A 118 8.19 -9.78 -0.23
CA ALA A 118 7.31 -9.59 -1.38
C ALA A 118 8.15 -9.44 -2.65
N VAL A 119 8.17 -10.48 -3.48
CA VAL A 119 8.98 -10.56 -4.70
C VAL A 119 8.21 -9.91 -5.86
N GLY A 120 8.44 -8.62 -6.06
CA GLY A 120 7.63 -7.78 -6.94
C GLY A 120 6.41 -7.17 -6.22
N ASN A 121 5.74 -6.24 -6.90
CA ASN A 121 4.42 -5.75 -6.53
C ASN A 121 3.55 -5.71 -7.78
N GLU A 122 2.53 -6.57 -7.79
CA GLU A 122 1.59 -6.73 -8.91
C GLU A 122 2.27 -6.99 -10.27
N PRO A 123 3.23 -7.93 -10.37
CA PRO A 123 4.00 -8.14 -11.60
C PRO A 123 3.17 -8.64 -12.79
N PHE A 124 1.93 -9.06 -12.54
CA PHE A 124 0.98 -9.60 -13.52
C PHE A 124 -0.08 -8.60 -13.98
N LEU A 125 0.06 -7.30 -13.65
CA LEU A 125 -0.86 -6.28 -14.14
C LEU A 125 -0.91 -6.29 -15.67
N SER A 126 -2.12 -6.23 -16.22
CA SER A 126 -2.37 -6.12 -17.66
C SER A 126 -1.66 -4.90 -18.27
N SER A 127 -1.57 -3.80 -17.52
CA SER A 127 -0.88 -2.56 -17.93
C SER A 127 0.63 -2.72 -18.16
N TYR A 128 1.26 -3.74 -17.58
CA TYR A 128 2.67 -4.05 -17.83
C TYR A 128 2.90 -4.90 -19.09
N SER A 129 1.83 -5.34 -19.78
CA SER A 129 1.94 -6.10 -21.04
C SER A 129 2.91 -7.30 -20.94
N GLY A 130 2.86 -8.01 -19.80
CA GLY A 130 3.69 -9.20 -19.55
C GLY A 130 5.16 -8.94 -19.23
N GLN A 131 5.59 -7.68 -19.06
CA GLN A 131 7.00 -7.30 -18.89
C GLN A 131 7.74 -8.07 -17.79
N PHE A 132 7.08 -8.38 -16.67
CA PHE A 132 7.72 -8.96 -15.49
C PHE A 132 7.46 -10.46 -15.31
N GLU A 133 6.51 -11.05 -16.04
CA GLU A 133 5.99 -12.39 -15.78
C GLU A 133 7.07 -13.46 -15.80
N SER A 134 7.91 -13.44 -16.84
CA SER A 134 8.99 -14.43 -17.03
C SER A 134 10.07 -14.40 -15.94
N TYR A 135 10.14 -13.33 -15.14
CA TYR A 135 11.15 -13.17 -14.08
C TYR A 135 10.70 -13.69 -12.72
N VAL A 136 9.40 -13.79 -12.47
CA VAL A 136 8.87 -14.04 -11.12
C VAL A 136 9.33 -15.38 -10.54
N LEU A 137 9.09 -16.49 -11.25
CA LEU A 137 9.43 -17.82 -10.75
C LEU A 137 10.95 -18.05 -10.61
N PRO A 138 11.80 -17.69 -11.60
CA PRO A 138 13.25 -17.85 -11.41
C PRO A 138 13.78 -16.97 -10.28
N ALA A 139 13.25 -15.76 -10.07
CA ALA A 139 13.63 -14.92 -8.94
C ALA A 139 13.24 -15.56 -7.60
N LEU A 140 12.03 -16.12 -7.49
CA LEU A 140 11.60 -16.87 -6.29
C LEU A 140 12.52 -18.05 -6.00
N LEU A 141 12.91 -18.83 -7.00
CA LEU A 141 13.81 -19.97 -6.83
C LEU A 141 15.20 -19.54 -6.34
N ASN A 142 15.79 -18.51 -6.95
CA ASN A 142 17.09 -17.99 -6.53
C ASN A 142 17.05 -17.41 -5.10
N LEU A 143 15.99 -16.66 -4.76
CA LEU A 143 15.80 -16.11 -3.42
C LEU A 143 15.56 -17.20 -2.38
N LEU A 144 14.79 -18.24 -2.71
CA LEU A 144 14.56 -19.38 -1.80
C LEU A 144 15.86 -20.10 -1.50
N GLN A 145 16.68 -20.35 -2.52
CA GLN A 145 18.00 -20.95 -2.35
C GLN A 145 18.91 -20.06 -1.48
N SER A 146 18.87 -18.75 -1.70
CA SER A 146 19.63 -17.76 -0.91
C SER A 146 19.20 -17.74 0.56
N LEU A 147 17.89 -17.76 0.83
CA LEU A 147 17.34 -17.87 2.19
C LEU A 147 17.72 -19.20 2.84
N ALA A 148 17.71 -20.31 2.10
CA ALA A 148 18.13 -21.61 2.60
C ALA A 148 19.61 -21.62 2.98
N LYS A 149 20.51 -21.08 2.13
CA LYS A 149 21.94 -20.92 2.45
C LYS A 149 22.17 -20.09 3.71
N ALA A 150 21.32 -19.10 3.96
CA ALA A 150 21.37 -18.25 5.14
C ALA A 150 20.67 -18.87 6.39
N ASN A 151 20.10 -20.08 6.28
CA ASN A 151 19.27 -20.73 7.30
C ASN A 151 18.01 -19.91 7.70
N LEU A 152 17.47 -19.15 6.77
CA LEU A 152 16.31 -18.27 6.97
C LEU A 152 15.01 -18.80 6.35
N ALA A 153 15.04 -19.80 5.48
CA ALA A 153 13.86 -20.30 4.75
C ALA A 153 12.72 -20.85 5.66
N GLY A 154 13.06 -21.25 6.89
CA GLY A 154 12.07 -21.64 7.91
C GLY A 154 11.35 -20.47 8.57
N PHE A 155 11.95 -19.27 8.55
CA PHE A 155 11.50 -18.09 9.29
C PHE A 155 10.92 -17.00 8.39
N VAL A 156 11.53 -16.80 7.21
CA VAL A 156 11.13 -15.79 6.23
C VAL A 156 10.50 -16.48 5.03
N LYS A 157 9.27 -16.09 4.70
CA LYS A 157 8.51 -16.64 3.57
C LYS A 157 8.56 -15.71 2.36
N LEU A 158 8.63 -16.30 1.17
CA LEU A 158 8.56 -15.55 -0.08
C LEU A 158 7.11 -15.50 -0.55
N VAL A 159 6.64 -14.31 -0.89
CA VAL A 159 5.29 -14.08 -1.41
C VAL A 159 5.35 -13.22 -2.66
N VAL A 160 4.28 -13.22 -3.44
CA VAL A 160 4.13 -12.33 -4.60
C VAL A 160 2.78 -11.63 -4.44
N PRO A 161 2.76 -10.31 -4.14
CA PRO A 161 1.53 -9.52 -4.16
C PRO A 161 0.96 -9.45 -5.58
N CYS A 162 -0.24 -9.97 -5.78
CA CYS A 162 -0.96 -9.96 -7.05
C CYS A 162 -2.15 -8.99 -6.96
N ASN A 163 -2.35 -8.16 -7.99
CA ASN A 163 -3.58 -7.38 -8.09
C ASN A 163 -4.78 -8.28 -8.41
N ALA A 164 -5.98 -7.87 -8.00
CA ALA A 164 -7.23 -8.52 -8.41
C ALA A 164 -7.45 -8.60 -9.94
N ASP A 165 -6.75 -7.77 -10.71
CA ASP A 165 -6.65 -7.83 -12.19
C ASP A 165 -6.13 -9.20 -12.70
N ALA A 166 -5.44 -9.99 -11.88
CA ALA A 166 -4.90 -11.31 -12.28
C ALA A 166 -5.96 -12.41 -12.46
N TYR A 167 -7.21 -12.16 -12.06
CA TYR A 167 -8.33 -13.09 -12.20
C TYR A 167 -9.60 -12.39 -12.68
N GLU A 168 -10.50 -13.18 -13.27
CA GLU A 168 -11.72 -12.70 -13.89
C GLU A 168 -12.92 -13.58 -13.53
N SER A 169 -14.11 -12.98 -13.56
CA SER A 169 -15.38 -13.69 -13.37
C SER A 169 -16.59 -12.83 -13.73
N SER A 170 -17.68 -13.46 -14.16
CA SER A 170 -19.02 -12.82 -14.17
C SER A 170 -19.72 -12.91 -12.81
N LEU A 171 -19.45 -13.97 -12.04
CA LEU A 171 -19.93 -14.19 -10.66
C LEU A 171 -18.79 -14.74 -9.81
N PRO A 172 -18.70 -14.42 -8.50
CA PRO A 172 -17.57 -14.85 -7.66
C PRO A 172 -17.24 -16.35 -7.71
N SER A 173 -18.23 -17.24 -7.69
CA SER A 173 -18.05 -18.70 -7.81
C SER A 173 -17.41 -19.15 -9.11
N GLN A 174 -17.42 -18.29 -10.14
CA GLN A 174 -16.85 -18.55 -11.45
C GLN A 174 -15.38 -18.13 -11.56
N GLY A 175 -14.82 -17.49 -10.53
CA GLY A 175 -13.45 -16.98 -10.53
C GLY A 175 -12.42 -17.93 -11.12
N ALA A 176 -11.62 -17.40 -12.04
CA ALA A 176 -10.49 -18.08 -12.66
C ALA A 176 -9.35 -17.05 -12.86
N PHE A 177 -8.10 -17.50 -12.78
CA PHE A 177 -7.00 -16.66 -13.25
C PHE A 177 -7.18 -16.37 -14.73
N ARG A 178 -6.73 -15.20 -15.19
CA ARG A 178 -6.81 -14.85 -16.60
C ARG A 178 -6.17 -15.96 -17.46
N PRO A 179 -6.72 -16.28 -18.64
CA PRO A 179 -6.28 -17.43 -19.43
C PRO A 179 -4.77 -17.46 -19.71
N GLU A 180 -4.17 -16.32 -20.03
CA GLU A 180 -2.75 -16.17 -20.28
C GLU A 180 -1.88 -16.34 -19.03
N LEU A 181 -2.42 -16.04 -17.84
CA LEU A 181 -1.73 -16.19 -16.56
C LEU A 181 -1.87 -17.59 -15.94
N THR A 182 -2.79 -18.42 -16.45
CA THR A 182 -3.16 -19.69 -15.79
C THR A 182 -1.96 -20.61 -15.53
N GLN A 183 -1.04 -20.73 -16.49
CA GLN A 183 0.15 -21.58 -16.32
C GLN A 183 1.07 -21.05 -15.22
N ILE A 184 1.45 -19.77 -15.29
CA ILE A 184 2.38 -19.17 -14.31
C ILE A 184 1.75 -19.07 -12.93
N MET A 185 0.45 -18.79 -12.82
CA MET A 185 -0.26 -18.76 -11.54
C MET A 185 -0.35 -20.15 -10.91
N THR A 186 -0.57 -21.20 -11.71
CA THR A 186 -0.53 -22.59 -11.20
C THR A 186 0.84 -22.94 -10.63
N GLN A 187 1.91 -22.56 -11.32
CA GLN A 187 3.30 -22.78 -10.87
C GLN A 187 3.63 -21.93 -9.62
N LEU A 188 3.22 -20.67 -9.58
CA LEU A 188 3.40 -19.78 -8.44
C LEU A 188 2.67 -20.32 -7.21
N VAL A 189 1.39 -20.64 -7.33
CA VAL A 189 0.58 -21.15 -6.22
C VAL A 189 1.12 -22.49 -5.73
N SER A 190 1.58 -23.36 -6.63
CA SER A 190 2.28 -24.59 -6.26
C SER A 190 3.55 -24.31 -5.46
N PHE A 191 4.39 -23.38 -5.92
CA PHE A 191 5.59 -22.95 -5.21
C PHE A 191 5.26 -22.40 -3.81
N LEU A 192 4.28 -21.51 -3.70
CA LEU A 192 3.87 -20.93 -2.42
C LEU A 192 3.40 -22.02 -1.45
N ASN A 193 2.54 -22.93 -1.92
CA ASN A 193 1.98 -24.01 -1.11
C ASN A 193 3.09 -24.96 -0.59
N SER A 194 4.00 -25.39 -1.46
CA SER A 194 5.12 -26.27 -1.10
C SER A 194 6.11 -25.65 -0.11
N ASN A 195 6.16 -24.32 -0.02
CA ASN A 195 7.05 -23.59 0.89
C ASN A 195 6.33 -23.00 2.13
N GLY A 196 5.04 -23.30 2.30
CA GLY A 196 4.21 -22.80 3.40
C GLY A 196 4.05 -21.28 3.39
N SER A 197 3.98 -20.69 2.20
CA SER A 197 3.78 -19.24 2.01
C SER A 197 2.34 -18.95 1.62
N PRO A 198 1.72 -17.87 2.14
CA PRO A 198 0.37 -17.48 1.76
C PRO A 198 0.35 -16.88 0.35
N PHE A 199 -0.84 -16.85 -0.25
CA PHE A 199 -1.10 -15.99 -1.42
C PHE A 199 -1.34 -14.55 -0.95
N VAL A 200 -0.77 -13.57 -1.62
CA VAL A 200 -0.99 -12.15 -1.31
C VAL A 200 -1.79 -11.51 -2.44
N VAL A 201 -2.93 -10.92 -2.11
CA VAL A 201 -3.78 -10.22 -3.08
C VAL A 201 -3.99 -8.76 -2.69
N ASN A 202 -3.96 -7.87 -3.68
CA ASN A 202 -4.31 -6.46 -3.52
C ASN A 202 -5.73 -6.24 -4.09
N ILE A 203 -6.63 -5.69 -3.28
CA ILE A 203 -8.06 -5.54 -3.59
C ILE A 203 -8.46 -4.06 -3.46
N TYR A 204 -8.94 -3.45 -4.54
CA TYR A 204 -9.34 -2.04 -4.56
C TYR A 204 -10.71 -1.83 -5.19
N PRO A 205 -11.81 -1.89 -4.42
CA PRO A 205 -13.15 -1.58 -4.91
C PRO A 205 -13.25 -0.17 -5.51
N PHE A 206 -12.47 0.79 -4.99
CA PHE A 206 -12.37 2.14 -5.54
C PHE A 206 -11.94 2.15 -7.02
N LEU A 207 -11.00 1.29 -7.44
CA LEU A 207 -10.54 1.27 -8.83
C LEU A 207 -11.65 0.80 -9.78
N SER A 208 -12.49 -0.16 -9.35
CA SER A 208 -13.67 -0.57 -10.11
C SER A 208 -14.67 0.57 -10.26
N LEU A 209 -14.93 1.33 -9.19
CA LEU A 209 -15.80 2.51 -9.24
C LEU A 209 -15.24 3.63 -10.12
N ASN A 210 -13.95 3.90 -10.02
CA ASN A 210 -13.30 4.96 -10.80
C ASN A 210 -13.18 4.61 -12.29
N GLY A 211 -13.00 3.32 -12.61
CA GLY A 211 -12.88 2.82 -13.98
C GLY A 211 -14.21 2.55 -14.68
N ASN A 212 -15.31 2.40 -13.94
CA ASN A 212 -16.63 2.08 -14.49
C ASN A 212 -17.74 2.87 -13.78
N SER A 213 -18.36 3.82 -14.48
CA SER A 213 -19.46 4.65 -13.97
C SER A 213 -20.72 3.85 -13.61
N ASP A 214 -20.89 2.65 -14.16
CA ASP A 214 -22.02 1.77 -13.89
C ASP A 214 -21.78 0.88 -12.66
N PHE A 215 -20.57 0.90 -12.08
CA PHE A 215 -20.27 0.15 -10.87
C PHE A 215 -21.06 0.74 -9.68
N PRO A 216 -21.88 -0.06 -8.97
CA PRO A 216 -22.71 0.48 -7.90
C PRO A 216 -21.88 0.99 -6.73
N GLN A 217 -21.99 2.28 -6.43
CA GLN A 217 -21.18 2.91 -5.40
C GLN A 217 -21.42 2.28 -4.02
N ASP A 218 -22.67 2.02 -3.65
CA ASP A 218 -23.04 1.41 -2.36
C ASP A 218 -22.48 -0.02 -2.20
N TYR A 219 -22.38 -0.79 -3.29
CA TYR A 219 -21.75 -2.12 -3.28
C TYR A 219 -20.25 -2.06 -2.98
N ALA A 220 -19.59 -0.91 -3.19
CA ALA A 220 -18.17 -0.74 -2.83
C ALA A 220 -17.94 -0.70 -1.31
N PHE A 221 -18.97 -0.44 -0.50
CA PHE A 221 -18.90 -0.25 0.95
C PHE A 221 -19.54 -1.40 1.74
N PHE A 222 -19.48 -1.30 3.07
CA PHE A 222 -19.89 -2.36 4.00
C PHE A 222 -21.17 -2.04 4.79
N GLU A 223 -21.75 -0.84 4.63
CA GLU A 223 -22.88 -0.34 5.44
C GLU A 223 -24.26 -0.77 4.90
N GLY A 224 -24.28 -1.60 3.85
CA GLY A 224 -25.49 -2.07 3.18
C GLY A 224 -25.53 -1.65 1.72
N THR A 225 -26.19 -2.46 0.91
CA THR A 225 -26.31 -2.24 -0.54
C THR A 225 -27.70 -2.66 -1.04
N THR A 226 -28.20 -1.96 -2.04
CA THR A 226 -29.36 -2.40 -2.85
C THR A 226 -28.94 -3.20 -4.08
N HIS A 227 -27.63 -3.34 -4.31
CA HIS A 227 -27.01 -3.98 -5.47
C HIS A 227 -26.23 -5.24 -5.08
N ALA A 228 -26.74 -5.99 -4.10
CA ALA A 228 -26.14 -7.26 -3.70
C ALA A 228 -26.08 -8.24 -4.87
N VAL A 229 -24.97 -8.97 -4.99
CA VAL A 229 -24.77 -9.98 -6.04
C VAL A 229 -25.17 -11.35 -5.49
N THR A 230 -26.19 -11.97 -6.09
CA THR A 230 -26.61 -13.33 -5.77
C THR A 230 -25.92 -14.34 -6.69
N ASP A 231 -25.25 -15.31 -6.10
CA ASP A 231 -24.45 -16.32 -6.80
C ASP A 231 -24.74 -17.70 -6.19
N GLY A 232 -25.74 -18.38 -6.76
CA GLY A 232 -26.28 -19.62 -6.20
C GLY A 232 -26.90 -19.38 -4.81
N GLN A 233 -26.30 -19.99 -3.79
CA GLN A 233 -26.73 -19.82 -2.39
C GLN A 233 -26.02 -18.66 -1.67
N ASN A 234 -24.99 -18.10 -2.30
CA ASN A 234 -24.20 -17.01 -1.72
C ASN A 234 -24.78 -15.67 -2.14
N VAL A 235 -24.78 -14.72 -1.20
CA VAL A 235 -25.16 -13.34 -1.47
C VAL A 235 -24.04 -12.44 -0.99
N TYR A 236 -23.48 -11.66 -1.91
CA TYR A 236 -22.42 -10.70 -1.64
C TYR A 236 -23.03 -9.32 -1.47
N TYR A 237 -22.84 -8.75 -0.28
CA TYR A 237 -23.35 -7.42 0.07
C TYR A 237 -22.31 -6.31 -0.09
N ASN A 238 -21.07 -6.68 -0.43
CA ASN A 238 -19.99 -5.74 -0.67
C ASN A 238 -19.00 -6.34 -1.68
N ALA A 239 -18.31 -5.46 -2.39
CA ALA A 239 -17.35 -5.80 -3.44
C ALA A 239 -16.10 -6.50 -2.90
N PHE A 240 -15.72 -6.27 -1.64
CA PHE A 240 -14.57 -6.93 -1.02
C PHE A 240 -14.79 -8.44 -0.91
N ASP A 241 -15.93 -8.86 -0.33
CA ASP A 241 -16.29 -10.28 -0.20
C ASP A 241 -16.39 -10.95 -1.58
N GLY A 242 -17.06 -10.27 -2.53
CA GLY A 242 -17.21 -10.78 -3.89
C GLY A 242 -15.85 -10.99 -4.57
N ASN A 243 -14.95 -10.01 -4.47
CA ASN A 243 -13.64 -10.09 -5.09
C ASN A 243 -12.72 -11.12 -4.41
N PHE A 244 -12.76 -11.20 -3.08
CA PHE A 244 -12.01 -12.21 -2.32
C PHE A 244 -12.47 -13.63 -2.69
N ASP A 245 -13.77 -13.84 -2.82
CA ASP A 245 -14.33 -15.14 -3.21
C ASP A 245 -14.12 -15.49 -4.68
N THR A 246 -14.00 -14.49 -5.56
CA THR A 246 -13.48 -14.70 -6.93
C THR A 246 -12.07 -15.31 -6.89
N LEU A 247 -11.17 -14.79 -6.06
CA LEU A 247 -9.84 -15.38 -5.90
C LEU A 247 -9.91 -16.80 -5.30
N LEU A 248 -10.77 -17.02 -4.31
CA LEU A 248 -10.96 -18.37 -3.73
C LEU A 248 -11.42 -19.38 -4.77
N ALA A 249 -12.36 -19.01 -5.63
CA ALA A 249 -12.80 -19.84 -6.73
C ALA A 249 -11.65 -20.11 -7.71
N ALA A 250 -10.86 -19.09 -8.07
CA ALA A 250 -9.70 -19.23 -8.96
C ALA A 250 -8.65 -20.19 -8.40
N LEU A 251 -8.31 -20.06 -7.11
CA LEU A 251 -7.40 -20.97 -6.41
C LEU A 251 -7.97 -22.40 -6.33
N SER A 252 -9.27 -22.54 -6.08
CA SER A 252 -9.94 -23.84 -6.02
C SER A 252 -9.90 -24.57 -7.36
N ARG A 253 -10.07 -23.86 -8.48
CA ARG A 253 -10.00 -24.45 -9.84
C ARG A 253 -8.64 -25.06 -10.15
N ILE A 254 -7.56 -24.50 -9.63
CA ILE A 254 -6.21 -25.05 -9.81
C ILE A 254 -5.77 -25.96 -8.65
N GLY A 255 -6.68 -26.35 -7.76
CA GLY A 255 -6.46 -27.35 -6.71
C GLY A 255 -5.97 -26.81 -5.35
N TYR A 256 -5.99 -25.49 -5.14
CA TYR A 256 -5.44 -24.82 -3.95
C TYR A 256 -6.47 -23.99 -3.17
N GLY A 257 -7.74 -24.42 -3.13
CA GLY A 257 -8.83 -23.68 -2.47
C GLY A 257 -8.65 -23.43 -0.97
N GLN A 258 -7.76 -24.18 -0.30
CA GLN A 258 -7.42 -24.04 1.12
C GLN A 258 -6.20 -23.14 1.37
N MET A 259 -5.64 -22.52 0.32
CA MET A 259 -4.49 -21.62 0.44
C MET A 259 -4.81 -20.47 1.43
N PRO A 260 -3.92 -20.20 2.41
CA PRO A 260 -3.99 -19.00 3.24
C PRO A 260 -3.81 -17.75 2.39
N ILE A 261 -4.59 -16.70 2.67
CA ILE A 261 -4.58 -15.46 1.88
C ILE A 261 -4.31 -14.28 2.81
N ILE A 262 -3.35 -13.45 2.43
CA ILE A 262 -3.14 -12.11 2.98
C ILE A 262 -3.71 -11.11 1.97
N VAL A 263 -4.48 -10.14 2.45
CA VAL A 263 -4.86 -8.98 1.65
C VAL A 263 -3.75 -7.94 1.82
N GLY A 264 -2.86 -7.87 0.82
CA GLY A 264 -1.60 -7.11 0.87
C GLY A 264 -1.77 -5.60 0.73
N GLU A 265 -2.86 -5.15 0.09
CA GLU A 265 -3.24 -3.75 -0.04
C GLU A 265 -4.76 -3.66 -0.23
N VAL A 266 -5.39 -2.76 0.53
CA VAL A 266 -6.80 -2.41 0.39
C VAL A 266 -7.05 -1.06 1.07
N GLY A 267 -7.86 -0.20 0.47
CA GLY A 267 -8.11 1.12 1.04
C GLY A 267 -9.03 1.95 0.15
N TRP A 268 -9.08 3.25 0.44
CA TRP A 268 -9.87 4.20 -0.32
C TRP A 268 -9.20 5.58 -0.28
N PRO A 269 -8.95 6.23 -1.42
CA PRO A 269 -8.28 7.52 -1.47
C PRO A 269 -9.20 8.64 -0.96
N THR A 270 -8.59 9.69 -0.41
CA THR A 270 -9.34 10.80 0.21
C THR A 270 -9.49 12.02 -0.68
N ASP A 271 -8.88 12.03 -1.86
CA ASP A 271 -8.81 13.21 -2.74
C ASP A 271 -8.39 12.79 -4.15
N GLY A 272 -8.42 13.74 -5.09
CA GLY A 272 -7.85 13.59 -6.43
C GLY A 272 -8.70 12.83 -7.44
N ALA A 273 -9.94 12.46 -7.11
CA ALA A 273 -10.90 11.84 -8.02
C ALA A 273 -12.34 11.94 -7.49
N LEU A 274 -13.32 11.79 -8.39
CA LEU A 274 -14.71 11.65 -7.97
C LEU A 274 -14.87 10.45 -7.03
N GLY A 275 -15.63 10.63 -5.95
CA GLY A 275 -15.81 9.60 -4.92
C GLY A 275 -14.62 9.41 -3.96
N ALA A 276 -13.46 10.04 -4.23
CA ALA A 276 -12.33 10.09 -3.32
C ALA A 276 -12.45 11.31 -2.39
N ASN A 277 -12.96 11.10 -1.18
CA ASN A 277 -13.10 12.15 -0.16
C ASN A 277 -12.97 11.57 1.25
N LEU A 278 -12.78 12.43 2.26
CA LEU A 278 -12.58 12.02 3.66
C LEU A 278 -13.75 11.19 4.21
N THR A 279 -14.98 11.50 3.83
CA THR A 279 -16.18 10.78 4.28
C THR A 279 -16.21 9.36 3.72
N ALA A 280 -16.01 9.20 2.41
CA ALA A 280 -15.97 7.90 1.74
C ALA A 280 -14.79 7.07 2.26
N ALA A 281 -13.60 7.65 2.38
CA ALA A 281 -12.44 6.94 2.88
C ALA A 281 -12.62 6.47 4.34
N ARG A 282 -13.24 7.28 5.19
CA ARG A 282 -13.61 6.88 6.55
C ARG A 282 -14.61 5.73 6.54
N ALA A 283 -15.70 5.84 5.77
CA ALA A 283 -16.74 4.81 5.71
C ALA A 283 -16.19 3.48 5.21
N PHE A 284 -15.39 3.50 4.14
CA PHE A 284 -14.78 2.29 3.58
C PHE A 284 -13.82 1.64 4.58
N ASN A 285 -12.84 2.39 5.08
CA ASN A 285 -11.82 1.82 5.97
C ASN A 285 -12.43 1.34 7.30
N GLN A 286 -13.39 2.07 7.89
CA GLN A 286 -14.05 1.63 9.11
C GLN A 286 -14.93 0.39 8.86
N GLY A 287 -15.65 0.35 7.73
CA GLY A 287 -16.44 -0.79 7.32
C GLY A 287 -15.59 -2.05 7.11
N LEU A 288 -14.44 -1.91 6.44
CA LEU A 288 -13.47 -2.97 6.23
C LEU A 288 -12.94 -3.51 7.55
N ILE A 289 -12.48 -2.64 8.45
CA ILE A 289 -11.97 -3.05 9.77
C ILE A 289 -13.05 -3.77 10.55
N ASN A 290 -14.27 -3.22 10.61
CA ASN A 290 -15.41 -3.84 11.30
C ASN A 290 -15.74 -5.22 10.72
N HIS A 291 -15.69 -5.36 9.39
CA HIS A 291 -15.89 -6.63 8.71
C HIS A 291 -14.83 -7.66 9.14
N VAL A 292 -13.55 -7.29 9.09
CA VAL A 292 -12.43 -8.19 9.42
C VAL A 292 -12.46 -8.62 10.90
N ILE A 293 -12.61 -7.68 11.83
CA ILE A 293 -12.63 -8.00 13.28
C ILE A 293 -13.89 -8.77 13.70
N SER A 294 -14.96 -8.74 12.90
CA SER A 294 -16.15 -9.55 13.17
C SER A 294 -15.90 -11.05 13.02
N ASN A 295 -14.79 -11.45 12.38
CA ASN A 295 -14.44 -12.82 12.04
C ASN A 295 -15.52 -13.57 11.25
N LYS A 296 -16.43 -12.84 10.57
CA LYS A 296 -17.49 -13.42 9.74
C LYS A 296 -16.93 -14.21 8.55
N GLY A 297 -15.76 -13.83 8.05
CA GLY A 297 -15.24 -14.32 6.78
C GLY A 297 -16.12 -13.91 5.61
N THR A 298 -15.99 -14.63 4.49
CA THR A 298 -16.73 -14.39 3.25
C THR A 298 -17.75 -15.50 3.00
N PRO A 299 -18.72 -15.34 2.07
CA PRO A 299 -19.70 -16.38 1.75
C PRO A 299 -19.10 -17.77 1.40
N LEU A 300 -18.01 -17.85 0.63
CA LEU A 300 -17.32 -19.10 0.30
C LEU A 300 -16.39 -19.60 1.42
N ARG A 301 -16.03 -18.74 2.38
CA ARG A 301 -15.17 -19.10 3.51
C ARG A 301 -15.71 -18.55 4.84
N PRO A 302 -16.90 -19.01 5.28
CA PRO A 302 -17.55 -18.47 6.46
C PRO A 302 -16.76 -18.80 7.73
N GLY A 303 -16.65 -17.84 8.64
CA GLY A 303 -15.96 -17.99 9.93
C GLY A 303 -14.43 -18.00 9.85
N ILE A 304 -13.84 -17.83 8.66
CA ILE A 304 -12.39 -17.81 8.45
C ILE A 304 -12.03 -16.51 7.70
N PRO A 305 -11.61 -15.45 8.40
CA PRO A 305 -11.19 -14.21 7.75
C PRO A 305 -9.86 -14.40 6.99
N PRO A 306 -9.43 -13.42 6.17
CA PRO A 306 -8.07 -13.37 5.64
C PRO A 306 -7.03 -13.48 6.76
N MET A 307 -5.86 -14.05 6.48
CA MET A 307 -4.80 -14.23 7.49
C MET A 307 -4.34 -12.90 8.09
N ASP A 308 -4.06 -11.93 7.23
CA ASP A 308 -3.71 -10.56 7.58
C ASP A 308 -4.30 -9.62 6.51
N ILE A 309 -4.56 -8.37 6.88
CA ILE A 309 -4.96 -7.31 5.95
C ILE A 309 -4.09 -6.08 6.15
N PHE A 310 -3.68 -5.44 5.05
CA PHE A 310 -2.85 -4.25 5.08
C PHE A 310 -3.61 -3.08 4.45
N ILE A 311 -3.87 -2.06 5.28
CA ILE A 311 -4.54 -0.83 4.83
C ILE A 311 -3.57 -0.02 3.97
N PHE A 312 -3.96 0.26 2.73
CA PHE A 312 -3.23 1.09 1.78
C PHE A 312 -3.78 2.53 1.83
N GLY A 313 -3.03 3.52 2.32
CA GLY A 313 -1.68 3.46 2.93
C GLY A 313 -1.60 4.18 4.27
N LEU A 314 -0.42 4.13 4.90
CA LEU A 314 -0.19 4.82 6.18
C LEU A 314 -0.17 6.35 6.00
N LEU A 315 0.64 6.86 5.05
CA LEU A 315 0.85 8.28 4.79
C LEU A 315 0.46 8.61 3.34
N ASP A 316 0.05 9.85 3.09
CA ASP A 316 -0.05 10.37 1.73
C ASP A 316 1.35 10.47 1.07
N GLU A 317 1.45 9.91 -0.14
CA GLU A 317 2.70 9.77 -0.90
C GLU A 317 2.72 10.75 -2.07
N ARG A 318 3.05 12.00 -1.75
CA ARG A 318 2.87 13.15 -2.65
C ARG A 318 3.76 13.17 -3.90
N ALA A 319 4.74 12.27 -3.98
CA ALA A 319 5.61 12.14 -5.14
C ALA A 319 5.26 10.92 -6.02
N LYS A 320 4.18 10.18 -5.72
CA LYS A 320 3.72 9.08 -6.58
C LYS A 320 3.38 9.58 -7.98
N SER A 321 3.60 8.70 -8.96
CA SER A 321 3.14 8.91 -10.33
C SER A 321 1.63 9.08 -10.34
N THR A 322 1.15 10.05 -11.10
CA THR A 322 -0.28 10.31 -11.30
C THR A 322 -0.79 9.69 -12.60
N LEU A 323 0.01 8.84 -13.27
CA LEU A 323 -0.40 8.16 -14.50
C LEU A 323 -1.68 7.30 -14.31
N PRO A 324 -1.85 6.53 -13.22
CA PRO A 324 -3.11 5.83 -12.95
C PRO A 324 -4.26 6.80 -12.58
N GLY A 325 -3.92 7.95 -12.02
CA GLY A 325 -4.84 9.00 -11.63
C GLY A 325 -4.27 9.89 -10.53
N ASN A 326 -4.88 11.05 -10.34
CA ASN A 326 -4.48 12.02 -9.31
C ASN A 326 -4.69 11.50 -7.89
N PHE A 327 -5.64 10.58 -7.69
CA PHE A 327 -5.93 9.91 -6.41
C PHE A 327 -4.75 9.11 -5.84
N GLU A 328 -3.77 8.74 -6.67
CA GLU A 328 -2.60 7.93 -6.26
C GLU A 328 -1.79 8.56 -5.11
N ARG A 329 -1.89 9.88 -4.91
CA ARG A 329 -1.16 10.58 -3.85
C ARG A 329 -1.91 10.66 -2.52
N HIS A 330 -3.14 10.13 -2.44
CA HIS A 330 -4.11 10.44 -1.38
C HIS A 330 -4.69 9.23 -0.65
N TRP A 331 -4.00 8.09 -0.69
CA TRP A 331 -4.42 6.84 -0.04
C TRP A 331 -4.16 6.81 1.48
N GLY A 332 -3.42 7.77 2.03
CA GLY A 332 -3.03 7.77 3.43
C GLY A 332 -4.21 7.88 4.38
N ILE A 333 -4.22 7.07 5.45
CA ILE A 333 -5.07 7.31 6.63
C ILE A 333 -4.55 8.49 7.48
N PHE A 334 -3.26 8.80 7.35
CA PHE A 334 -2.62 10.03 7.79
C PHE A 334 -2.17 10.87 6.59
N SER A 335 -2.11 12.18 6.77
CA SER A 335 -1.42 13.06 5.82
C SER A 335 0.09 12.81 5.86
N PHE A 336 0.83 13.42 4.93
CA PHE A 336 2.28 13.21 4.77
C PHE A 336 3.10 13.54 6.04
N ASP A 337 2.54 14.36 6.93
CA ASP A 337 3.12 14.81 8.20
C ASP A 337 2.64 13.98 9.41
N GLY A 338 1.89 12.89 9.18
CA GLY A 338 1.43 11.98 10.24
C GLY A 338 0.24 12.50 11.03
N GLN A 339 -0.47 13.53 10.56
CA GLN A 339 -1.76 13.94 11.13
C GLN A 339 -2.90 13.08 10.56
N ALA A 340 -3.76 12.55 11.43
CA ALA A 340 -4.88 11.70 11.01
C ALA A 340 -5.86 12.51 10.16
N LYS A 341 -6.26 11.95 9.01
CA LYS A 341 -7.15 12.64 8.06
C LYS A 341 -8.62 12.52 8.44
N PHE A 342 -8.98 11.46 9.15
CA PHE A 342 -10.34 11.22 9.63
C PHE A 342 -10.31 10.33 10.88
N PRO A 343 -11.36 10.34 11.72
CA PRO A 343 -11.47 9.43 12.85
C PRO A 343 -11.62 7.98 12.37
N LEU A 344 -10.69 7.12 12.76
CA LEU A 344 -10.67 5.70 12.43
C LEU A 344 -10.32 4.87 13.67
N ASN A 345 -11.08 3.80 13.92
CA ASN A 345 -10.78 2.81 14.96
C ASN A 345 -10.27 1.53 14.29
N LEU A 346 -8.99 1.20 14.53
CA LEU A 346 -8.32 0.02 13.97
C LEU A 346 -8.72 -1.31 14.62
N GLY A 347 -9.53 -1.30 15.68
CA GLY A 347 -9.80 -2.49 16.50
C GLY A 347 -8.63 -2.86 17.43
N LEU A 348 -7.52 -2.12 17.39
CA LEU A 348 -6.29 -2.42 18.15
C LEU A 348 -6.26 -1.78 19.54
N GLY A 349 -7.42 -1.33 20.05
CA GLY A 349 -7.61 -0.81 21.41
C GLY A 349 -7.59 0.73 21.54
N ASN A 350 -7.24 1.47 20.50
CA ASN A 350 -7.45 2.92 20.45
C ASN A 350 -8.84 3.23 19.85
N ARG A 351 -9.57 4.20 20.41
CA ARG A 351 -10.88 4.62 19.85
C ARG A 351 -10.75 5.43 18.55
N VAL A 352 -9.64 6.16 18.40
CA VAL A 352 -9.28 6.97 17.23
C VAL A 352 -7.77 6.92 17.02
N LEU A 353 -7.33 7.21 15.80
CA LEU A 353 -5.92 7.35 15.47
C LEU A 353 -5.22 8.42 16.33
N LYS A 354 -3.96 8.15 16.66
CA LYS A 354 -3.03 9.09 17.32
C LYS A 354 -2.12 9.69 16.26
N ASN A 355 -1.99 11.02 16.27
CA ASN A 355 -1.12 11.74 15.35
C ASN A 355 0.36 11.53 15.69
N ALA A 356 1.22 11.74 14.69
CA ALA A 356 2.66 11.76 14.89
C ALA A 356 3.06 12.88 15.86
N LYS A 357 4.05 12.59 16.70
CA LYS A 357 4.69 13.53 17.62
C LYS A 357 6.04 13.93 17.06
N ASP A 358 6.60 15.04 17.57
CA ASP A 358 7.95 15.51 17.23
C ASP A 358 8.18 15.79 15.73
N VAL A 359 7.11 16.18 15.02
CA VAL A 359 7.17 16.59 13.62
C VAL A 359 7.75 18.00 13.53
N GLN A 360 8.87 18.13 12.82
CA GLN A 360 9.53 19.42 12.61
C GLN A 360 8.93 20.13 11.41
N TYR A 361 7.95 20.99 11.64
CA TYR A 361 7.36 21.83 10.60
C TYR A 361 8.27 22.99 10.19
N LEU A 362 8.17 23.39 8.94
CA LEU A 362 8.64 24.70 8.49
C LEU A 362 7.79 25.81 9.16
N PRO A 363 8.25 27.07 9.18
CA PRO A 363 7.47 28.18 9.74
C PRO A 363 6.06 28.27 9.16
N SER A 364 5.06 28.59 9.99
CA SER A 364 3.66 28.80 9.56
C SER A 364 3.52 30.06 8.71
N ARG A 365 3.75 29.91 7.41
CA ARG A 365 3.59 30.93 6.38
C ARG A 365 3.37 30.26 5.03
N TRP A 366 2.63 30.94 4.16
CA TRP A 366 2.16 30.42 2.88
C TRP A 366 2.51 31.39 1.75
N CYS A 367 2.62 30.86 0.54
CA CYS A 367 2.67 31.68 -0.66
C CYS A 367 1.29 31.74 -1.31
N VAL A 368 0.75 32.95 -1.51
CA VAL A 368 -0.57 33.17 -2.11
C VAL A 368 -0.46 34.13 -3.28
N ALA A 369 -1.49 34.15 -4.13
CA ALA A 369 -1.62 35.12 -5.22
C ALA A 369 -1.71 36.55 -4.64
N ASP A 370 -0.85 37.46 -5.08
CA ASP A 370 -0.88 38.87 -4.67
C ASP A 370 -2.21 39.52 -5.14
N PRO A 371 -3.06 40.03 -4.23
CA PRO A 371 -4.35 40.61 -4.58
C PRO A 371 -4.23 41.87 -5.46
N THR A 372 -3.08 42.54 -5.47
CA THR A 372 -2.83 43.79 -6.19
C THR A 372 -2.39 43.61 -7.64
N ARG A 373 -2.15 42.36 -8.06
CA ARG A 373 -1.59 42.04 -9.39
C ARG A 373 -2.64 41.55 -10.37
N ASP A 374 -2.30 41.71 -11.66
CA ASP A 374 -3.01 41.10 -12.78
C ASP A 374 -2.44 39.70 -13.05
N PHE A 375 -3.32 38.72 -13.28
CA PHE A 375 -3.01 37.31 -13.46
C PHE A 375 -3.21 36.81 -14.89
N SER A 376 -3.40 37.73 -15.86
CA SER A 376 -3.59 37.40 -17.28
C SER A 376 -2.49 36.49 -17.88
N GLY A 377 -1.28 36.45 -17.30
CA GLY A 377 -0.14 35.63 -17.74
C GLY A 377 0.28 34.47 -16.81
N VAL A 378 -0.48 34.18 -15.75
CA VAL A 378 -0.03 33.27 -14.66
C VAL A 378 0.08 31.79 -15.06
N ALA A 379 -0.49 31.40 -16.20
CA ALA A 379 -0.61 30.00 -16.60
C ALA A 379 0.75 29.25 -16.62
N ASN A 380 1.82 29.93 -17.06
CA ASN A 380 3.16 29.35 -17.08
C ASN A 380 3.72 29.12 -15.67
N HIS A 381 3.46 30.02 -14.72
CA HIS A 381 3.88 29.87 -13.33
C HIS A 381 3.12 28.75 -12.61
N ILE A 382 1.81 28.60 -12.85
CA ILE A 382 1.05 27.45 -12.35
C ILE A 382 1.61 26.15 -12.92
N LYS A 383 1.85 26.10 -14.23
CA LYS A 383 2.40 24.90 -14.89
C LYS A 383 3.77 24.54 -14.33
N LEU A 384 4.64 25.52 -14.11
CA LEU A 384 5.94 25.32 -13.46
C LEU A 384 5.78 24.76 -12.05
N ALA A 385 4.97 25.42 -11.22
CA ALA A 385 4.72 24.99 -9.85
C ALA A 385 4.23 23.54 -9.78
N CYS A 386 3.22 23.20 -10.58
CA CYS A 386 2.59 21.88 -10.60
C CYS A 386 3.39 20.81 -11.36
N SER A 387 4.44 21.19 -12.10
CA SER A 387 5.35 20.22 -12.73
C SER A 387 6.31 19.55 -11.73
N VAL A 388 6.51 20.17 -10.56
CA VAL A 388 7.41 19.67 -9.52
C VAL A 388 6.72 19.44 -8.19
N ALA A 389 5.70 20.25 -7.87
CA ALA A 389 4.95 20.13 -6.63
C ALA A 389 3.61 19.41 -6.84
N ASP A 390 2.99 19.04 -5.73
CA ASP A 390 1.72 18.33 -5.75
C ASP A 390 0.53 19.30 -5.86
N CYS A 391 -0.05 19.36 -7.06
CA CYS A 391 -1.27 20.11 -7.37
C CYS A 391 -2.47 19.21 -7.68
N THR A 392 -2.39 17.91 -7.38
CA THR A 392 -3.41 16.93 -7.80
C THR A 392 -4.81 17.24 -7.26
N THR A 393 -4.90 17.91 -6.11
CA THR A 393 -6.16 18.36 -5.47
C THR A 393 -6.87 19.50 -6.21
N LEU A 394 -6.19 20.19 -7.14
CA LEU A 394 -6.78 21.26 -7.96
C LEU A 394 -7.61 20.73 -9.13
N TYR A 395 -7.43 19.47 -9.50
CA TYR A 395 -8.12 18.88 -10.64
C TYR A 395 -9.52 18.40 -10.26
N TYR A 396 -10.34 18.14 -11.29
CA TYR A 396 -11.72 17.72 -11.10
C TYR A 396 -11.82 16.48 -10.16
N GLY A 397 -12.75 16.55 -9.20
CA GLY A 397 -12.89 15.58 -8.12
C GLY A 397 -11.97 15.82 -6.91
N GLY A 398 -11.05 16.78 -6.98
CA GLY A 398 -10.18 17.16 -5.87
C GLY A 398 -10.79 18.18 -4.91
N SER A 399 -10.35 18.17 -3.65
CA SER A 399 -10.85 19.04 -2.57
C SER A 399 -10.64 20.54 -2.84
N CYS A 400 -9.61 20.88 -3.62
CA CYS A 400 -9.24 22.25 -3.97
C CYS A 400 -9.70 22.67 -5.37
N ASN A 401 -10.51 21.88 -6.06
CA ASN A 401 -10.97 22.21 -7.41
C ASN A 401 -11.90 23.45 -7.45
N GLY A 402 -12.62 23.72 -6.35
CA GLY A 402 -13.69 24.72 -6.27
C GLY A 402 -13.34 26.04 -5.57
N ILE A 403 -12.07 26.34 -5.29
CA ILE A 403 -11.68 27.54 -4.49
C ILE A 403 -11.50 28.83 -5.32
N GLY A 404 -11.89 28.80 -6.60
CA GLY A 404 -11.81 29.94 -7.52
C GLY A 404 -10.40 30.19 -8.08
N ALA A 405 -10.30 31.02 -9.12
CA ALA A 405 -9.04 31.20 -9.87
C ALA A 405 -7.86 31.67 -8.99
N ARG A 406 -8.07 32.68 -8.13
CA ARG A 406 -7.04 33.17 -7.20
C ARG A 406 -6.67 32.13 -6.15
N GLY A 407 -7.63 31.34 -5.68
CA GLY A 407 -7.38 30.22 -4.78
C GLY A 407 -6.51 29.16 -5.45
N ASN A 408 -6.83 28.77 -6.68
CA ASN A 408 -6.08 27.77 -7.44
C ASN A 408 -4.63 28.21 -7.70
N ILE A 409 -4.42 29.49 -8.07
CA ILE A 409 -3.08 30.08 -8.20
C ILE A 409 -2.33 30.01 -6.87
N SER A 410 -2.98 30.42 -5.79
CA SER A 410 -2.40 30.41 -4.44
C SER A 410 -2.00 28.99 -4.02
N TYR A 411 -2.82 27.99 -4.30
CA TYR A 411 -2.52 26.60 -3.94
C TYR A 411 -1.30 26.09 -4.70
N ALA A 412 -1.23 26.33 -6.01
CA ALA A 412 -0.06 25.95 -6.81
C ALA A 412 1.21 26.63 -6.30
N PHE A 413 1.14 27.94 -6.03
CA PHE A 413 2.27 28.71 -5.51
C PHE A 413 2.70 28.22 -4.13
N ASN A 414 1.75 27.95 -3.22
CA ASN A 414 2.07 27.40 -1.92
C ASN A 414 2.69 26.01 -2.02
N SER A 415 2.12 25.10 -2.81
CA SER A 415 2.68 23.75 -2.99
C SER A 415 4.14 23.79 -3.44
N TYR A 416 4.47 24.68 -4.39
CA TYR A 416 5.86 24.90 -4.82
C TYR A 416 6.71 25.54 -3.72
N TYR A 417 6.24 26.61 -3.08
CA TYR A 417 6.95 27.32 -2.02
C TYR A 417 7.32 26.41 -0.84
N GLN A 418 6.39 25.54 -0.40
CA GLN A 418 6.65 24.57 0.67
C GLN A 418 7.66 23.52 0.22
N LEU A 419 7.54 23.02 -1.02
CA LEU A 419 8.52 22.09 -1.61
C LEU A 419 9.93 22.67 -1.65
N GLN A 420 10.06 23.96 -1.97
CA GLN A 420 11.32 24.71 -1.98
C GLN A 420 11.80 25.13 -0.57
N LYS A 421 11.27 24.50 0.49
CA LYS A 421 11.62 24.79 1.90
C LYS A 421 11.46 26.26 2.27
N GLN A 422 10.45 26.92 1.67
CA GLN A 422 10.12 28.32 1.91
C GLN A 422 11.27 29.30 1.57
N TYR A 423 12.09 28.97 0.56
CA TYR A 423 13.11 29.87 0.06
C TYR A 423 12.47 31.18 -0.45
N LEU A 424 13.04 32.33 -0.10
CA LEU A 424 12.40 33.64 -0.30
C LEU A 424 11.95 33.88 -1.75
N GLN A 425 12.79 33.53 -2.73
CA GLN A 425 12.47 33.74 -4.16
C GLN A 425 11.46 32.74 -4.72
N SER A 426 11.19 31.63 -4.01
CA SER A 426 10.24 30.61 -4.47
C SER A 426 8.76 31.02 -4.33
N CYS A 427 8.50 32.19 -3.74
CA CYS A 427 7.16 32.80 -3.71
C CYS A 427 7.01 33.99 -4.66
N ASP A 428 8.07 34.41 -5.35
CA ASP A 428 8.02 35.65 -6.14
C ASP A 428 7.14 35.50 -7.39
N PHE A 429 7.38 34.46 -8.21
CA PHE A 429 6.66 34.20 -9.46
C PHE A 429 6.50 35.47 -10.34
N ASP A 430 7.59 36.21 -10.54
CA ASP A 430 7.62 37.51 -11.24
C ASP A 430 6.75 38.58 -10.55
N GLY A 431 6.77 38.59 -9.22
CA GLY A 431 5.97 39.47 -8.36
C GLY A 431 4.47 39.12 -8.30
N LEU A 432 4.04 37.97 -8.83
CA LEU A 432 2.64 37.51 -8.77
C LEU A 432 2.29 36.83 -7.44
N GLY A 433 3.28 36.34 -6.71
CA GLY A 433 3.09 35.72 -5.41
C GLY A 433 3.49 36.64 -4.26
N MET A 434 2.85 36.43 -3.11
CA MET A 434 3.20 37.10 -1.86
C MET A 434 3.16 36.12 -0.69
N VAL A 435 4.05 36.34 0.29
CA VAL A 435 4.03 35.56 1.53
C VAL A 435 2.96 36.11 2.47
N THR A 436 2.16 35.21 3.03
CA THR A 436 1.17 35.52 4.07
C THR A 436 1.40 34.66 5.31
N PHE A 437 0.99 35.18 6.46
CA PHE A 437 0.97 34.46 7.74
C PHE A 437 -0.45 34.04 8.15
N LEU A 438 -1.44 34.33 7.32
CA LEU A 438 -2.82 33.88 7.50
C LEU A 438 -3.01 32.57 6.73
N ASP A 439 -3.48 31.51 7.41
CA ASP A 439 -3.79 30.22 6.79
C ASP A 439 -4.87 30.39 5.70
N PRO A 440 -4.54 30.17 4.42
CA PRO A 440 -5.48 30.36 3.31
C PRO A 440 -6.37 29.12 3.05
N SER A 441 -6.33 28.10 3.91
CA SER A 441 -7.16 26.90 3.78
C SER A 441 -8.67 27.21 3.82
N VAL A 442 -9.45 26.52 2.99
CA VAL A 442 -10.90 26.69 2.89
C VAL A 442 -11.59 25.33 2.92
N GLY A 443 -12.42 25.09 3.95
CA GLY A 443 -13.09 23.80 4.14
C GLY A 443 -12.09 22.65 4.16
N ASP A 444 -12.31 21.65 3.30
CA ASP A 444 -11.45 20.48 3.13
C ASP A 444 -10.20 20.77 2.27
N CYS A 445 -10.15 21.89 1.55
CA CYS A 445 -8.95 22.30 0.83
C CYS A 445 -7.92 22.88 1.81
N ARG A 446 -6.95 22.05 2.20
CA ARG A 446 -5.89 22.40 3.15
C ARG A 446 -4.63 22.87 2.45
N PHE A 447 -4.17 24.07 2.76
CA PHE A 447 -2.86 24.59 2.36
C PHE A 447 -1.81 24.14 3.37
N LEU A 448 -1.24 22.97 3.11
CA LEU A 448 -0.31 22.33 4.05
C LEU A 448 1.01 23.10 4.15
N VAL A 449 1.61 23.07 5.35
CA VAL A 449 2.95 23.59 5.62
C VAL A 449 3.96 22.44 5.53
N GLY A 450 5.07 22.63 4.84
CA GLY A 450 6.08 21.59 4.68
C GLY A 450 6.74 21.17 6.00
N ILE A 451 7.37 20.01 6.03
CA ILE A 451 8.18 19.51 7.15
C ILE A 451 9.66 19.52 6.79
N SER A 452 10.53 19.56 7.78
CA SER A 452 11.98 19.50 7.58
C SER A 452 12.46 18.05 7.58
N ASP A 453 13.24 17.68 6.55
CA ASP A 453 13.78 16.33 6.39
C ASP A 453 15.14 16.14 7.13
N ASN A 454 15.45 16.96 8.14
CA ASN A 454 16.78 17.07 8.77
C ASN A 454 17.22 15.85 9.63
N SER A 455 16.59 14.68 9.45
CA SER A 455 17.01 13.42 10.08
C SER A 455 18.05 12.62 9.28
N SER A 456 18.58 13.16 8.17
CA SER A 456 19.77 12.61 7.52
C SER A 456 21.03 13.07 8.25
N SER A 457 21.51 12.24 9.18
CA SER A 457 22.94 12.26 9.51
C SER A 457 23.73 12.21 8.20
N SER A 458 24.61 13.18 8.03
CA SER A 458 25.42 13.41 6.84
C SER A 458 26.10 12.13 6.35
N PHE A 459 25.54 11.50 5.32
CA PHE A 459 26.25 10.50 4.52
C PHE A 459 26.56 11.14 3.16
N LYS A 460 27.85 11.39 2.93
CA LYS A 460 28.35 11.73 1.58
C LYS A 460 27.99 10.58 0.64
N PRO A 461 27.33 10.81 -0.49
CA PRO A 461 27.08 9.75 -1.46
C PRO A 461 28.44 9.32 -2.02
N HIS A 462 28.80 8.04 -1.85
CA HIS A 462 29.76 7.43 -2.75
C HIS A 462 29.08 7.36 -4.12
N GLY A 463 29.58 8.19 -5.04
CA GLY A 463 29.09 8.26 -6.40
C GLY A 463 29.23 6.90 -7.08
N ASN A 464 28.08 6.31 -7.43
CA ASN A 464 27.94 5.31 -8.49
C ASN A 464 26.47 5.05 -8.89
N PHE A 465 25.48 5.62 -8.18
CA PHE A 465 24.06 5.49 -8.54
C PHE A 465 23.59 6.49 -9.62
N LEU A 466 24.27 7.64 -9.77
CA LEU A 466 23.90 8.67 -10.76
C LEU A 466 24.31 8.33 -12.19
N VAL A 467 25.24 7.38 -12.39
CA VAL A 467 25.74 7.01 -13.72
C VAL A 467 24.73 6.16 -14.49
N PHE A 468 23.95 5.32 -13.81
CA PHE A 468 22.93 4.48 -14.46
C PHE A 468 21.73 5.28 -14.98
N TRP A 469 21.33 6.34 -14.28
CA TRP A 469 20.23 7.21 -14.69
C TRP A 469 20.58 8.09 -15.91
N VAL A 470 21.80 8.61 -15.97
CA VAL A 470 22.25 9.46 -17.08
C VAL A 470 22.50 8.65 -18.36
N ILE A 471 23.01 7.41 -18.25
CA ILE A 471 23.20 6.52 -19.40
C ILE A 471 21.85 6.08 -20.00
N TRP A 472 20.80 5.97 -19.17
CA TRP A 472 19.47 5.57 -19.64
C TRP A 472 18.72 6.69 -20.39
N MET A 473 18.81 7.94 -19.91
CA MET A 473 18.26 9.11 -20.63
C MET A 473 18.89 9.32 -22.01
N LEU A 474 20.20 9.07 -22.15
CA LEU A 474 20.90 9.18 -23.44
C LEU A 474 20.52 8.07 -24.44
N ARG A 475 19.98 6.93 -23.97
CA ARG A 475 19.52 5.85 -24.86
C ARG A 475 18.07 6.03 -25.31
N LEU A 476 17.22 6.70 -24.55
CA LEU A 476 15.85 7.03 -24.96
C LEU A 476 15.82 8.13 -26.03
N LEU A 477 16.75 9.09 -25.99
CA LEU A 477 16.87 10.14 -27.00
C LEU A 477 17.33 9.64 -28.38
N ASN A 478 17.92 8.43 -28.47
CA ASN A 478 18.39 7.85 -29.75
C ASN A 478 17.42 6.82 -30.37
N ILE A 479 16.25 6.57 -29.77
CA ILE A 479 15.22 5.66 -30.32
C ILE A 479 14.06 6.44 -30.96
N MET A 480 14.01 7.77 -30.77
CA MET A 480 13.07 8.66 -31.45
C MET A 480 13.78 9.48 -32.53
N SER A 481 14.13 8.85 -33.64
CA SER A 481 14.42 9.54 -34.89
C SER A 481 13.75 8.75 -36.02
N PRO A 482 12.87 9.39 -36.82
CA PRO A 482 11.93 8.68 -37.66
C PRO A 482 12.58 8.25 -38.98
N LEU A 483 12.35 6.99 -39.35
CA LEU A 483 12.01 6.60 -40.72
C LEU A 483 10.62 5.95 -40.68
#